data_AF-A0A1C5T845-F1
#
_entry.id   AF-A0A1C5T845-F1
#
_cell.length_a   1.000
_cell.length_b   1.000
_cell.length_c   1.000
_cell.angle_alpha   90.00
_cell.angle_beta   90.00
_cell.angle_gamma   90.00
#
_symmetry.space_group_name_H-M   'P 1'
#
loop_
_entity.id
_entity.type
_entity.pdbx_description
1 polymer ?
#
loop_
_entity_poly.entity_id
_entity_poly.type
_entity_poly.pdbx_seq_one_letter_code
_entity_poly.pdbx_strand_id
1 'polypeptide(L)'
;MKLQNLSVRAFLRKIVAGTLLTAALLLLIFFLLTKDVRVVICGIILTAAFYIWGMVFLHYFQKKLSLFTDGLCQTLDHMMDSTDRPQVDYEAETLLSRISHRLERLYNVMQKTRHTAEGEKVELQSLVSDISHQTKTPIANLKLINDTMLTRPLTEEKRKEFLQATGTQLDKLDFLIQGMVKTSRLETGVITLEKQDAVIGDTLVSAINGVLAPMEQKEISLSVDCPSDLTISHDSRWTSEALFNILDNAVKYTSAGGSIQVRVRDWEMYLRIDVTDTGRGIPEHSQGTIFKRFYRDEAVHDIDGVGIGLYLAREIITMQGGYITVESKVGEGSTFSVFLPIK
;
A
#
# COMPACT_ATOMS: atom_id res chain seq x y z
N MET A 1 1.42 4.33 52.92
CA MET A 1 2.43 5.42 52.84
C MET A 1 3.37 5.11 51.68
N LYS A 2 3.50 6.05 50.74
CA LYS A 2 3.94 5.85 49.34
C LYS A 2 5.33 5.18 49.19
N LEU A 3 5.39 3.97 48.64
CA LEU A 3 6.64 3.33 48.19
C LEU A 3 7.29 4.06 47.00
N GLN A 4 6.58 4.97 46.32
CA GLN A 4 7.05 5.67 45.13
C GLN A 4 8.12 6.75 45.40
N ASN A 5 8.31 7.20 46.65
CA ASN A 5 9.25 8.29 46.97
C ASN A 5 10.47 7.86 47.80
N LEU A 6 10.65 6.56 48.08
CA LEU A 6 11.88 6.09 48.71
C LEU A 6 12.91 5.77 47.64
N SER A 7 14.02 6.52 47.63
CA SER A 7 15.18 6.11 46.84
C SER A 7 15.60 4.70 47.26
N VAL A 8 15.98 3.87 46.29
CA VAL A 8 16.42 2.48 46.53
C VAL A 8 17.49 2.41 47.63
N ARG A 9 18.35 3.44 47.72
CA ARG A 9 19.36 3.61 48.78
C ARG A 9 18.77 3.85 50.17
N ALA A 10 17.66 4.56 50.30
CA ALA A 10 16.97 4.77 51.58
C ALA A 10 16.23 3.51 52.04
N PHE A 11 15.64 2.75 51.11
CA PHE A 11 14.98 1.48 51.40
C PHE A 11 15.97 0.40 51.87
N LEU A 12 17.09 0.24 51.15
CA LEU A 12 18.17 -0.68 51.52
C LEU A 12 18.75 -0.35 52.91
N ARG A 13 18.98 0.93 53.22
CA ARG A 13 19.45 1.35 54.54
C ARG A 13 18.49 0.99 55.67
N LYS A 14 17.17 1.12 55.45
CA LYS A 14 16.16 0.72 56.45
C LYS A 14 16.14 -0.79 56.67
N ILE A 15 16.30 -1.59 55.61
CA ILE A 15 16.40 -3.06 55.73
C ILE A 15 17.67 -3.48 56.47
N VAL A 16 18.82 -2.88 56.13
CA VAL A 16 20.09 -3.17 56.82
C VAL A 16 20.01 -2.79 58.30
N ALA A 17 19.44 -1.63 58.63
CA ALA A 17 19.25 -1.22 60.02
C ALA A 17 18.29 -2.15 60.79
N GLY A 18 17.17 -2.55 60.17
CA GLY A 18 16.22 -3.47 60.78
C GLY A 18 16.81 -4.86 61.02
N THR A 19 17.56 -5.39 60.06
CA THR A 19 18.23 -6.70 60.17
C THR A 19 19.32 -6.70 61.25
N LEU A 20 20.11 -5.63 61.35
CA LEU A 20 21.11 -5.46 62.41
C LEU A 20 20.46 -5.41 63.80
N LEU A 21 19.36 -4.68 63.95
CA LEU A 21 18.62 -4.58 65.19
C LEU A 21 18.07 -5.95 65.63
N THR A 22 17.49 -6.71 64.70
CA THR A 22 16.96 -8.05 64.98
C THR A 22 18.06 -9.06 65.31
N ALA A 23 19.21 -8.98 64.61
CA ALA A 23 20.36 -9.85 64.90
C ALA A 23 20.95 -9.55 66.29
N ALA A 24 21.08 -8.27 66.66
CA ALA A 24 21.54 -7.85 67.98
C ALA A 24 20.59 -8.33 69.09
N LEU A 25 19.28 -8.23 68.89
CA LEU A 25 18.27 -8.70 69.84
C LEU A 25 18.34 -10.23 70.03
N LEU A 26 18.49 -11.00 68.94
CA LEU A 26 18.63 -12.45 69.01
C LEU A 26 19.91 -12.87 69.74
N LEU A 27 21.05 -12.24 69.44
CA LEU A 27 22.31 -12.51 70.13
C LEU A 27 22.23 -12.20 71.63
N LEU A 28 21.52 -11.13 72.01
CA LEU A 28 21.26 -10.78 73.41
C LEU A 28 20.41 -11.85 74.12
N ILE A 29 19.33 -12.32 73.47
CA ILE A 29 18.47 -13.39 73.99
C ILE A 29 19.27 -14.69 74.18
N PHE A 30 20.08 -15.08 73.18
CA PHE A 30 20.93 -16.26 73.29
C PHE A 30 21.95 -16.14 74.42
N PHE A 31 22.59 -14.97 74.58
CA PHE A 31 23.52 -14.72 75.69
C PHE A 31 22.84 -14.85 77.06
N LEU A 32 21.63 -14.30 77.22
CA LEU A 32 20.87 -14.39 78.46
C LEU A 32 20.46 -15.84 78.80
N LEU A 33 20.20 -16.67 77.78
CA LEU A 33 19.76 -18.06 77.94
C LEU A 33 20.92 -19.03 78.22
N THR A 34 22.05 -18.90 77.53
CA THR A 34 23.18 -19.84 77.62
C THR A 34 24.30 -19.38 78.56
N LYS A 35 24.43 -18.06 78.81
CA LYS A 35 25.55 -17.41 79.53
C LYS A 35 26.95 -17.75 78.99
N ASP A 36 27.05 -18.34 77.80
CA ASP A 36 28.31 -18.72 77.15
C ASP A 36 28.71 -17.68 76.09
N VAL A 37 29.87 -17.06 76.28
CA VAL A 37 30.42 -16.04 75.38
C VAL A 37 30.78 -16.63 74.01
N ARG A 38 31.12 -17.93 73.93
CA ARG A 38 31.51 -18.58 72.67
C ARG A 38 30.36 -18.61 71.66
N VAL A 39 29.14 -18.82 72.15
CA VAL A 39 27.91 -18.83 71.33
C VAL A 39 27.67 -17.45 70.69
N VAL A 40 27.92 -16.37 71.44
CA VAL A 40 27.79 -15.00 70.94
C VAL A 40 28.82 -14.69 69.85
N ILE A 41 30.08 -15.09 70.05
CA ILE A 41 31.15 -14.88 69.06
C ILE A 41 30.84 -15.64 67.76
N CYS A 42 30.41 -16.91 67.86
CA CYS A 42 29.98 -17.69 66.68
C CYS A 42 28.80 -17.02 65.95
N GLY A 43 27.83 -16.48 66.68
CA GLY A 43 26.70 -15.77 66.10
C GLY A 43 27.09 -14.46 65.41
N ILE A 44 28.04 -13.69 65.97
CA ILE A 44 28.59 -12.48 65.32
C ILE A 44 29.31 -12.85 64.03
N ILE A 45 30.13 -13.91 64.02
CA ILE A 45 30.85 -14.36 62.81
C ILE A 45 29.85 -14.80 61.74
N LEU A 46 28.81 -15.55 62.11
CA LEU A 46 27.79 -16.01 61.17
C LEU A 46 27.00 -14.85 60.57
N THR A 47 26.58 -13.88 61.39
CA THR A 47 25.86 -12.68 60.91
C THR A 47 26.75 -11.83 60.00
N ALA A 48 28.03 -11.63 60.34
CA ALA A 48 28.98 -10.95 59.48
C ALA A 48 29.15 -11.66 58.12
N ALA A 49 29.24 -12.99 58.11
CA ALA A 49 29.30 -13.77 56.88
C ALA A 49 28.04 -13.60 56.00
N PHE A 50 26.84 -13.60 56.60
CA PHE A 50 25.59 -13.32 55.88
C PHE A 50 25.57 -11.92 55.26
N TYR A 51 26.07 -10.90 55.96
CA TYR A 51 26.17 -9.55 55.41
C TYR A 51 27.15 -9.45 54.24
N ILE A 52 28.30 -10.14 54.31
CA ILE A 52 29.26 -10.20 53.21
C ILE A 52 28.62 -10.84 51.99
N TRP A 53 27.98 -12.01 52.15
CA TRP A 53 27.27 -12.68 51.05
C TRP A 53 26.11 -11.84 50.48
N GLY A 54 25.37 -11.14 51.34
CA GLY A 54 24.31 -10.22 50.91
C GLY A 54 24.85 -9.04 50.10
N MET A 55 26.00 -8.47 50.49
CA MET A 55 26.65 -7.39 49.72
C MET A 55 27.14 -7.89 48.36
N VAL A 56 27.75 -9.09 48.29
CA VAL A 56 28.17 -9.71 47.02
C VAL A 56 26.96 -9.94 46.10
N PHE A 57 25.86 -10.49 46.64
CA PHE A 57 24.62 -10.70 45.89
C PHE A 57 24.04 -9.39 45.36
N LEU A 58 23.95 -8.35 46.21
CA LEU A 58 23.42 -7.04 45.81
C LEU A 58 24.30 -6.38 44.74
N HIS A 59 25.62 -6.47 44.86
CA HIS A 59 26.54 -5.94 43.86
C HIS A 59 26.39 -6.66 42.51
N TYR A 60 26.31 -7.99 42.52
CA TYR A 60 26.08 -8.79 41.31
C TYR A 60 24.73 -8.43 40.66
N PHE A 61 23.66 -8.36 41.45
CA PHE A 61 22.32 -8.02 40.97
C PHE A 61 22.25 -6.61 40.35
N GLN A 62 22.86 -5.61 41.02
CA GLN A 62 22.94 -4.24 40.48
C GLN A 62 23.71 -4.19 39.16
N LYS A 63 24.84 -4.89 39.07
CA LYS A 63 25.64 -4.93 37.84
C LYS A 63 24.87 -5.57 36.68
N LYS A 64 24.16 -6.68 36.94
CA LYS A 64 23.29 -7.35 35.95
C LYS A 64 22.16 -6.43 35.47
N LEU A 65 21.53 -5.68 36.38
CA LEU A 65 20.44 -4.76 36.04
C LEU A 65 20.91 -3.56 35.23
N SER A 66 22.10 -3.01 35.54
CA SER A 66 22.70 -1.92 34.75
C SER A 66 22.95 -2.36 33.32
N LEU A 67 23.65 -3.50 33.13
CA LEU A 67 23.95 -4.03 31.80
C LEU A 67 22.68 -4.27 30.96
N PHE A 68 21.62 -4.78 31.57
CA PHE A 68 20.34 -4.94 30.89
C PHE A 68 19.72 -3.60 30.49
N THR A 69 19.72 -2.62 31.40
CA THR A 69 19.14 -1.29 31.14
C THR A 69 19.93 -0.57 30.03
N ASP A 70 21.25 -0.66 30.06
CA ASP A 70 22.14 -0.09 29.05
C ASP A 70 21.89 -0.74 27.68
N GLY A 71 21.75 -2.08 27.62
CA GLY A 71 21.39 -2.79 26.39
C GLY A 71 20.00 -2.41 25.86
N LEU A 72 19.03 -2.17 26.75
CA LEU A 72 17.69 -1.73 26.36
C LEU A 72 17.71 -0.29 25.81
N CYS A 73 18.43 0.62 26.46
CA CYS A 73 18.62 1.99 25.97
C CYS A 73 19.33 2.00 24.62
N GLN A 74 20.43 1.24 24.46
CA GLN A 74 21.11 1.10 23.18
C GLN A 74 20.18 0.55 22.09
N THR A 75 19.38 -0.47 22.40
CA THR A 75 18.39 -1.01 21.45
C THR A 75 17.40 0.09 21.03
N LEU A 76 16.89 0.90 21.96
CA LEU A 76 16.00 2.01 21.64
C LEU A 76 16.69 3.09 20.79
N ASP A 77 17.94 3.45 21.11
CA ASP A 77 18.72 4.40 20.33
C ASP A 77 18.95 3.90 18.90
N HIS A 78 19.32 2.62 18.73
CA HIS A 78 19.45 1.99 17.41
C HIS A 78 18.13 1.93 16.63
N MET A 79 17.00 1.75 17.32
CA MET A 79 15.67 1.80 16.70
C MET A 79 15.32 3.22 16.22
N MET A 80 15.77 4.26 16.92
CA MET A 80 15.58 5.67 16.51
C MET A 80 16.52 6.06 15.36
N ASP A 81 17.79 5.67 15.44
CA ASP A 81 18.83 5.98 14.44
C ASP A 81 18.86 5.00 13.25
N SER A 82 17.87 4.11 13.15
CA SER A 82 17.59 3.27 11.98
C SER A 82 18.69 2.29 11.57
N THR A 83 19.67 2.01 12.43
CA THR A 83 20.94 1.42 12.00
C THR A 83 21.02 -0.10 12.18
N ASP A 84 20.26 -0.72 13.09
CA ASP A 84 20.38 -2.16 13.32
C ASP A 84 19.11 -2.84 13.86
N ARG A 85 19.04 -4.16 13.67
CA ARG A 85 17.99 -5.03 14.24
C ARG A 85 18.29 -5.29 15.72
N PRO A 86 17.29 -5.27 16.62
CA PRO A 86 17.47 -5.64 18.02
C PRO A 86 18.08 -7.03 18.14
N GLN A 87 19.21 -7.17 18.86
CA GLN A 87 19.72 -8.47 19.27
C GLN A 87 18.89 -8.97 20.46
N VAL A 88 18.18 -10.08 20.27
CA VAL A 88 17.44 -10.74 21.35
C VAL A 88 18.39 -11.70 22.07
N ASP A 89 18.70 -11.37 23.33
CA ASP A 89 19.34 -12.33 24.23
C ASP A 89 18.29 -13.36 24.70
N TYR A 90 18.35 -14.56 24.14
CA TYR A 90 17.47 -15.68 24.47
C TYR A 90 17.85 -16.39 25.78
N GLU A 91 19.00 -16.08 26.38
CA GLU A 91 19.46 -16.67 27.64
C GLU A 91 19.03 -15.84 28.87
N ALA A 92 18.43 -14.68 28.66
CA ALA A 92 17.97 -13.80 29.73
C ALA A 92 16.80 -14.40 30.53
N GLU A 93 16.68 -14.02 31.82
CA GLU A 93 15.56 -14.40 32.69
C GLU A 93 14.20 -14.16 32.00
N THR A 94 13.20 -14.99 32.29
CA THR A 94 11.92 -15.04 31.55
C THR A 94 11.20 -13.68 31.43
N LEU A 95 11.39 -12.77 32.39
CA LEU A 95 10.85 -11.40 32.33
C LEU A 95 11.58 -10.51 31.31
N LEU A 96 12.91 -10.63 31.23
CA LEU A 96 13.76 -9.84 30.34
C LEU A 96 13.54 -10.28 28.88
N SER A 97 13.49 -11.59 28.62
CA SER A 97 13.15 -12.14 27.31
C SER A 97 11.79 -11.65 26.79
N ARG A 98 10.77 -11.55 27.67
CA ARG A 98 9.45 -11.01 27.30
C ARG A 98 9.50 -9.53 26.88
N ILE A 99 10.35 -8.73 27.52
CA ILE A 99 10.53 -7.31 27.16
C ILE A 99 11.24 -7.20 25.82
N SER A 100 12.33 -7.94 25.63
CA SER A 100 13.07 -7.99 24.36
C SER A 100 12.19 -8.40 23.18
N HIS A 101 11.35 -9.43 23.34
CA HIS A 101 10.40 -9.84 22.30
C HIS A 101 9.34 -8.77 21.97
N ARG A 102 8.86 -8.02 22.97
CA ARG A 102 7.91 -6.92 22.72
C ARG A 102 8.57 -5.77 21.97
N LEU A 103 9.82 -5.46 22.29
CA LEU A 103 10.61 -4.46 21.58
C LEU A 103 10.89 -4.88 20.14
N GLU A 104 11.26 -6.14 19.90
CA GLU A 104 11.43 -6.68 18.55
C GLU A 104 10.13 -6.57 17.73
N ARG A 105 8.99 -6.94 18.33
CA ARG A 105 7.69 -6.78 17.66
C ARG A 105 7.39 -5.32 17.34
N LEU A 106 7.67 -4.39 18.26
CA LEU A 106 7.47 -2.96 18.05
C LEU A 106 8.38 -2.43 16.94
N TYR A 107 9.64 -2.84 16.91
CA TYR A 107 10.58 -2.54 15.82
C TYR A 107 10.05 -3.00 14.47
N ASN A 108 9.58 -4.25 14.38
CA ASN A 108 9.05 -4.80 13.14
C ASN A 108 7.81 -4.05 12.65
N VAL A 109 6.92 -3.64 13.57
CA VAL A 109 5.76 -2.81 13.22
C VAL A 109 6.21 -1.42 12.74
N MET A 110 7.14 -0.78 13.44
CA MET A 110 7.66 0.54 13.04
C MET A 110 8.35 0.50 11.68
N GLN A 111 9.20 -0.50 11.43
CA GLN A 111 9.85 -0.70 10.13
C GLN A 111 8.82 -0.91 9.03
N LYS A 112 7.80 -1.74 9.27
CA LYS A 112 6.71 -1.95 8.31
C LYS A 112 5.98 -0.66 8.00
N THR A 113 5.57 0.11 9.02
CA THR A 113 4.89 1.39 8.83
C THR A 113 5.78 2.40 8.09
N ARG A 114 7.08 2.44 8.38
CA ARG A 114 8.03 3.32 7.70
C ARG A 114 8.17 2.96 6.23
N HIS A 115 8.38 1.68 5.90
CA HIS A 115 8.46 1.23 4.52
C HIS A 115 7.17 1.50 3.74
N THR A 116 6.00 1.32 4.37
CA THR A 116 4.72 1.70 3.77
C THR A 116 4.67 3.21 3.50
N ALA A 117 5.02 4.06 4.48
CA ALA A 117 5.03 5.51 4.31
C ALA A 117 6.06 6.00 3.27
N GLU A 118 7.23 5.38 3.19
CA GLU A 118 8.23 5.64 2.15
C GLU A 118 7.70 5.25 0.77
N GLY A 119 7.04 4.09 0.67
CA GLY A 119 6.38 3.64 -0.56
C GLY A 119 5.29 4.59 -1.03
N GLU A 120 4.39 4.99 -0.13
CA GLU A 120 3.33 5.99 -0.39
C GLU A 120 3.93 7.33 -0.84
N LYS A 121 5.01 7.79 -0.22
CA LYS A 121 5.70 9.02 -0.60
C LYS A 121 6.27 8.93 -2.02
N VAL A 122 6.92 7.82 -2.37
CA VAL A 122 7.46 7.60 -3.72
C VAL A 122 6.34 7.56 -4.75
N GLU A 123 5.22 6.89 -4.44
CA GLU A 123 4.04 6.84 -5.31
C GLU A 123 3.43 8.23 -5.52
N LEU A 124 3.27 9.01 -4.45
CA LEU A 124 2.77 10.40 -4.54
C LEU A 124 3.71 11.28 -5.38
N GLN A 125 5.03 11.13 -5.24
CA GLN A 125 5.99 11.87 -6.05
C GLN A 125 5.90 11.51 -7.53
N SER A 126 5.76 10.22 -7.86
CA SER A 126 5.53 9.76 -9.23
C SER A 126 4.23 10.36 -9.77
N LEU A 127 3.13 10.26 -9.03
CA LEU A 127 1.82 10.77 -9.40
C LEU A 127 1.88 12.27 -9.74
N VAL A 128 2.47 13.10 -8.88
CA VAL A 128 2.60 14.55 -9.10
C VAL A 128 3.44 14.85 -10.35
N SER A 129 4.53 14.09 -10.56
CA SER A 129 5.38 14.23 -11.75
C SER A 129 4.61 13.88 -13.02
N ASP A 130 3.89 12.76 -13.03
CA ASP A 130 3.14 12.27 -14.18
C ASP A 130 2.01 13.23 -14.56
N ILE A 131 1.24 13.71 -13.57
CA ILE A 131 0.21 14.73 -13.77
C ILE A 131 0.80 15.98 -14.40
N SER A 132 1.95 16.45 -13.88
CA SER A 132 2.62 17.64 -14.38
C SER A 132 3.03 17.47 -15.85
N HIS A 133 3.56 16.30 -16.22
CA HIS A 133 3.94 16.02 -17.60
C HIS A 133 2.72 15.96 -18.53
N GLN A 134 1.68 15.22 -18.14
CA GLN A 134 0.49 15.01 -18.94
C GLN A 134 -0.37 16.28 -19.10
N THR A 135 -0.28 17.24 -18.18
CA THR A 135 -0.97 18.54 -18.27
C THR A 135 -0.16 19.61 -19.01
N LYS A 136 1.18 19.59 -18.89
CA LYS A 136 2.06 20.59 -19.52
C LYS A 136 1.97 20.58 -21.04
N THR A 137 1.94 19.40 -21.66
CA THR A 137 1.86 19.26 -23.13
C THR A 137 0.57 19.88 -23.70
N PRO A 138 -0.63 19.55 -23.19
CA PRO A 138 -1.86 20.22 -23.57
C PRO A 138 -1.82 21.75 -23.48
N ILE A 139 -1.34 22.24 -22.34
CA ILE A 139 -1.33 23.67 -22.05
C ILE A 139 -0.35 24.40 -22.97
N ALA A 140 0.80 23.78 -23.27
CA ALA A 140 1.78 24.34 -24.20
C ALA A 140 1.20 24.44 -25.62
N ASN A 141 0.49 23.40 -26.09
CA ASN A 141 -0.18 23.40 -27.40
C ASN A 141 -1.27 24.47 -27.47
N LEU A 142 -2.10 24.60 -26.43
CA LEU A 142 -3.12 25.65 -26.33
C LEU A 142 -2.51 27.06 -26.40
N LYS A 143 -1.41 27.29 -25.66
CA LYS A 143 -0.69 28.57 -25.71
C LYS A 143 -0.15 28.86 -27.10
N LEU A 144 0.49 27.88 -27.74
CA LEU A 144 1.05 28.02 -29.09
C LEU A 144 -0.04 28.35 -30.13
N ILE A 145 -1.17 27.63 -30.09
CA ILE A 145 -2.31 27.84 -30.98
C ILE A 145 -2.87 29.26 -30.77
N ASN A 146 -3.10 29.65 -29.52
CA ASN A 146 -3.61 30.98 -29.17
C ASN A 146 -2.66 32.09 -29.64
N ASP A 147 -1.36 31.98 -29.36
CA ASP A 147 -0.36 32.97 -29.76
C ASP A 147 -0.27 33.07 -31.30
N THR A 148 -0.39 31.94 -32.01
CA THR A 148 -0.41 31.92 -33.48
C THR A 148 -1.64 32.63 -34.03
N MET A 149 -2.82 32.39 -33.45
CA MET A 149 -4.07 33.07 -33.85
C MET A 149 -4.07 34.57 -33.55
N LEU A 150 -3.36 35.01 -32.51
CA LEU A 150 -3.24 36.43 -32.15
C LEU A 150 -2.21 37.18 -32.99
N THR A 151 -1.12 36.52 -33.40
CA THR A 151 0.04 37.19 -34.02
C THR A 151 0.11 37.09 -35.53
N ARG A 152 -0.53 36.07 -36.13
CA ARG A 152 -0.46 35.84 -37.58
C ARG A 152 -1.82 36.11 -38.25
N PRO A 153 -1.84 36.75 -39.43
CA PRO A 153 -3.03 36.76 -40.25
C PRO A 153 -3.33 35.33 -40.74
N LEU A 154 -4.55 34.86 -40.52
CA LEU A 154 -5.01 33.52 -40.86
C LEU A 154 -6.25 33.62 -41.75
N THR A 155 -6.40 32.68 -42.68
CA THR A 155 -7.68 32.50 -43.38
C THR A 155 -8.73 31.95 -42.41
N GLU A 156 -10.02 32.10 -42.74
CA GLU A 156 -11.10 31.57 -41.90
C GLU A 156 -11.02 30.05 -41.76
N GLU A 157 -10.60 29.34 -42.82
CA GLU A 157 -10.41 27.88 -42.79
C GLU A 157 -9.34 27.50 -41.77
N LYS A 158 -8.18 28.18 -41.78
CA LYS A 158 -7.10 27.88 -40.85
C LYS A 158 -7.45 28.26 -39.42
N ARG A 159 -8.21 29.34 -39.22
CA ARG A 159 -8.75 29.70 -37.91
C ARG A 159 -9.69 28.61 -37.38
N LYS A 160 -10.57 28.07 -38.22
CA LYS A 160 -11.47 26.97 -37.85
C LYS A 160 -10.69 25.71 -37.46
N GLU A 161 -9.65 25.34 -38.21
CA GLU A 161 -8.76 24.22 -37.86
C GLU A 161 -8.09 24.43 -36.49
N PHE A 162 -7.58 25.63 -36.20
CA PHE A 162 -6.98 25.93 -34.89
C PHE A 162 -7.99 25.88 -33.75
N LEU A 163 -9.22 26.35 -33.97
CA LEU A 163 -10.30 26.23 -32.98
C LEU A 163 -10.67 24.77 -32.72
N GLN A 164 -10.73 23.93 -33.76
CA GLN A 164 -10.94 22.49 -33.61
C GLN A 164 -9.80 21.84 -32.81
N ALA A 165 -8.54 22.16 -33.13
CA ALA A 165 -7.38 21.65 -32.40
C ALA A 165 -7.38 22.10 -30.91
N THR A 166 -7.83 23.33 -30.65
CA THR A 166 -8.04 23.85 -29.29
C THR A 166 -9.08 23.00 -28.55
N GLY A 167 -10.23 22.73 -29.18
CA GLY A 167 -11.28 21.87 -28.64
C GLY A 167 -10.75 20.48 -28.26
N THR A 168 -10.07 19.80 -29.18
CA THR A 168 -9.45 18.49 -28.91
C THR A 168 -8.48 18.53 -27.73
N GLN A 169 -7.74 19.63 -27.57
CA GLN A 169 -6.79 19.76 -26.49
C GLN A 169 -7.45 20.01 -25.12
N LEU A 170 -8.59 20.69 -25.11
CA LEU A 170 -9.45 20.87 -23.93
C LEU A 170 -10.12 19.55 -23.53
N ASP A 171 -10.65 18.79 -24.49
CA ASP A 171 -11.26 17.49 -24.24
C ASP A 171 -10.25 16.51 -23.61
N LYS A 172 -8.98 16.55 -24.05
CA LYS A 172 -7.89 15.79 -23.43
C LYS A 172 -7.65 16.17 -21.97
N LEU A 173 -7.71 17.45 -21.64
CA LEU A 173 -7.56 17.93 -20.26
C LEU A 173 -8.75 17.53 -19.40
N ASP A 174 -9.97 17.65 -19.93
CA ASP A 174 -11.19 17.23 -19.23
C ASP A 174 -11.16 15.73 -18.92
N PHE A 175 -10.82 14.90 -19.91
CA PHE A 175 -10.65 13.46 -19.71
C PHE A 175 -9.60 13.13 -18.64
N LEU A 176 -8.46 13.83 -18.65
CA LEU A 176 -7.40 13.68 -17.64
C LEU A 176 -7.93 13.99 -16.24
N ILE A 177 -8.60 15.12 -16.07
CA ILE A 177 -9.12 15.56 -14.76
C ILE A 177 -10.22 14.62 -14.28
N GLN A 178 -11.17 14.23 -15.14
CA GLN A 178 -12.23 13.29 -14.78
C GLN A 178 -11.65 11.93 -14.38
N GLY A 179 -10.69 11.40 -15.16
CA GLY A 179 -9.98 10.17 -14.85
C GLY A 179 -9.28 10.22 -13.49
N MET A 180 -8.60 11.33 -13.18
CA MET A 180 -7.95 11.54 -11.89
C MET A 180 -8.95 11.61 -10.72
N VAL A 181 -10.05 12.34 -10.88
CA VAL A 181 -11.07 12.45 -9.82
C VAL A 181 -11.74 11.10 -9.56
N LYS A 182 -12.10 10.35 -10.61
CA LYS A 182 -12.66 8.99 -10.47
C LYS A 182 -11.68 8.09 -9.73
N THR A 183 -10.44 8.04 -10.20
CA THR A 183 -9.36 7.23 -9.63
C THR A 183 -9.12 7.55 -8.15
N SER A 184 -8.93 8.83 -7.82
CA SER A 184 -8.70 9.28 -6.44
C SER A 184 -9.85 8.93 -5.51
N ARG A 185 -11.10 9.07 -5.97
CA ARG A 185 -12.28 8.73 -5.17
C ARG A 185 -12.45 7.22 -4.96
N LEU A 186 -11.97 6.38 -5.89
CA LEU A 186 -11.96 4.93 -5.73
C LEU A 186 -10.89 4.50 -4.71
N GLU A 187 -9.66 5.00 -4.82
CA GLU A 187 -8.56 4.67 -3.90
C GLU A 187 -8.79 5.12 -2.46
N THR A 188 -9.41 6.27 -2.27
CA THR A 188 -9.75 6.77 -0.93
C THR A 188 -10.96 6.06 -0.31
N GLY A 189 -11.60 5.14 -1.05
CA GLY A 189 -12.80 4.43 -0.61
C GLY A 189 -14.04 5.32 -0.49
N VAL A 190 -13.98 6.56 -1.00
CA VAL A 190 -15.12 7.49 -1.01
C VAL A 190 -16.23 6.97 -1.93
N ILE A 191 -15.84 6.31 -3.02
CA ILE A 191 -16.78 5.55 -3.84
C ILE A 191 -16.81 4.11 -3.35
N THR A 192 -17.94 3.71 -2.80
CA THR A 192 -18.28 2.31 -2.53
C THR A 192 -18.95 1.70 -3.75
N LEU A 193 -18.52 0.50 -4.15
CA LEU A 193 -19.17 -0.25 -5.23
C LEU A 193 -20.37 -0.99 -4.65
N GLU A 194 -21.52 -0.87 -5.31
CA GLU A 194 -22.76 -1.52 -4.91
C GLU A 194 -23.04 -2.68 -5.85
N LYS A 195 -22.64 -3.89 -5.43
CA LYS A 195 -22.91 -5.09 -6.20
C LYS A 195 -24.38 -5.47 -6.10
N GLN A 196 -25.01 -5.67 -7.25
CA GLN A 196 -26.37 -6.15 -7.37
C GLN A 196 -26.42 -7.25 -8.44
N ASP A 197 -27.36 -8.18 -8.29
CA ASP A 197 -27.60 -9.19 -9.30
C ASP A 197 -28.19 -8.52 -10.54
N ALA A 198 -27.43 -8.48 -11.62
CA ALA A 198 -27.81 -7.84 -12.86
C ALA A 198 -27.36 -8.66 -14.07
N VAL A 199 -28.08 -8.53 -15.19
CA VAL A 199 -27.78 -9.21 -16.44
C VAL A 199 -26.52 -8.59 -17.04
N ILE A 200 -25.47 -9.39 -17.24
CA ILE A 200 -24.19 -8.88 -17.76
C ILE A 200 -24.32 -8.32 -19.18
N GLY A 201 -25.26 -8.85 -19.96
CA GLY A 201 -25.59 -8.35 -21.30
C GLY A 201 -25.92 -6.86 -21.32
N ASP A 202 -26.73 -6.37 -20.35
CA ASP A 202 -27.14 -4.96 -20.30
C ASP A 202 -25.96 -4.03 -19.96
N THR A 203 -25.08 -4.50 -19.06
CA THR A 203 -23.82 -3.83 -18.71
C THR A 203 -22.88 -3.76 -19.92
N LEU A 204 -22.79 -4.84 -20.71
CA LEU A 204 -21.99 -4.87 -21.93
C LEU A 204 -22.54 -3.94 -23.01
N VAL A 205 -23.86 -3.92 -23.22
CA VAL A 205 -24.51 -2.99 -24.15
C VAL A 205 -24.21 -1.54 -23.77
N SER A 206 -24.29 -1.21 -22.49
CA SER A 206 -23.96 0.13 -21.98
C SER A 206 -22.51 0.54 -22.30
N ALA A 207 -21.55 -0.39 -22.14
CA ALA A 207 -20.16 -0.15 -22.48
C ALA A 207 -19.93 -0.01 -24.00
N ILE A 208 -20.55 -0.88 -24.80
CA ILE A 208 -20.44 -0.89 -26.27
C ILE A 208 -21.01 0.40 -26.88
N ASN A 209 -22.13 0.91 -26.36
CA ASN A 209 -22.73 2.16 -26.84
C ASN A 209 -21.77 3.34 -26.75
N GLY A 210 -20.84 3.34 -25.79
CA GLY A 210 -19.83 4.39 -25.66
C GLY A 210 -18.78 4.41 -26.78
N VAL A 211 -18.58 3.29 -27.48
CA VAL A 211 -17.54 3.16 -28.52
C VAL A 211 -18.10 2.98 -29.93
N LEU A 212 -19.43 2.98 -30.09
CA LEU A 212 -20.09 2.71 -31.37
C LEU A 212 -19.69 3.73 -32.46
N ALA A 213 -19.79 5.02 -32.16
CA ALA A 213 -19.46 6.09 -33.12
C ALA A 213 -18.00 6.05 -33.62
N PRO A 214 -16.96 5.99 -32.75
CA PRO A 214 -15.58 5.90 -33.23
C PRO A 214 -15.27 4.55 -33.93
N MET A 215 -15.97 3.47 -33.56
CA MET A 215 -15.84 2.17 -34.23
C MET A 215 -16.42 2.21 -35.66
N GLU A 216 -17.60 2.81 -35.84
CA GLU A 216 -18.21 3.04 -37.16
C GLU A 216 -17.35 3.94 -38.04
N GLN A 217 -16.78 5.02 -37.48
CA GLN A 217 -15.88 5.92 -38.20
C GLN A 217 -14.64 5.20 -38.76
N LYS A 218 -14.18 4.16 -38.06
CA LYS A 218 -13.05 3.32 -38.49
C LYS A 218 -13.48 2.08 -39.28
N GLU A 219 -14.77 1.89 -39.54
CA GLU A 219 -15.30 0.68 -40.21
C GLU A 219 -14.88 -0.63 -39.50
N ILE A 220 -14.77 -0.60 -38.16
CA ILE A 220 -14.41 -1.78 -37.37
C ILE A 220 -15.65 -2.65 -37.17
N SER A 221 -15.50 -3.95 -37.43
CA SER A 221 -16.56 -4.94 -37.20
C SER A 221 -16.60 -5.38 -35.73
N LEU A 222 -17.80 -5.48 -35.15
CA LEU A 222 -18.03 -5.97 -33.77
C LEU A 222 -18.80 -7.28 -33.78
N SER A 223 -18.28 -8.29 -33.08
CA SER A 223 -18.98 -9.54 -32.82
C SER A 223 -19.12 -9.75 -31.32
N VAL A 224 -20.34 -10.02 -30.85
CA VAL A 224 -20.64 -10.27 -29.43
C VAL A 224 -21.22 -11.67 -29.27
N ASP A 225 -20.52 -12.53 -28.52
CA ASP A 225 -20.97 -13.86 -28.11
C ASP A 225 -21.20 -13.83 -26.59
N CYS A 226 -22.43 -13.52 -26.19
CA CYS A 226 -22.86 -13.44 -24.79
C CYS A 226 -24.12 -14.28 -24.58
N PRO A 227 -24.13 -15.23 -23.63
CA PRO A 227 -25.34 -15.96 -23.27
C PRO A 227 -26.45 -15.01 -22.83
N SER A 228 -27.66 -15.19 -23.36
CA SER A 228 -28.84 -14.45 -22.92
C SER A 228 -29.16 -14.82 -21.47
N ASP A 229 -29.48 -13.81 -20.66
CA ASP A 229 -29.96 -13.92 -19.27
C ASP A 229 -28.91 -14.32 -18.22
N LEU A 230 -27.61 -14.25 -18.53
CA LEU A 230 -26.55 -14.50 -17.56
C LEU A 230 -26.51 -13.37 -16.50
N THR A 231 -26.89 -13.71 -15.29
CA THR A 231 -26.99 -12.79 -14.15
C THR A 231 -25.84 -13.04 -13.18
N ILE A 232 -25.10 -11.99 -12.83
CA ILE A 232 -24.02 -12.06 -11.84
C ILE A 232 -24.08 -10.86 -10.89
N SER A 233 -23.55 -11.03 -9.67
CA SER A 233 -23.49 -9.97 -8.68
C SER A 233 -22.34 -8.99 -8.97
N HIS A 234 -22.68 -7.81 -9.49
CA HIS A 234 -21.70 -6.79 -9.86
C HIS A 234 -22.29 -5.38 -9.78
N ASP A 235 -21.44 -4.36 -9.72
CA ASP A 235 -21.85 -2.97 -9.89
C ASP A 235 -21.91 -2.67 -11.39
N SER A 236 -23.12 -2.63 -11.97
CA SER A 236 -23.31 -2.46 -13.43
C SER A 236 -22.70 -1.16 -13.95
N ARG A 237 -22.77 -0.07 -13.18
CA ARG A 237 -22.25 1.24 -13.60
C ARG A 237 -20.73 1.21 -13.71
N TRP A 238 -20.05 0.75 -12.66
CA TRP A 238 -18.59 0.68 -12.66
C TRP A 238 -18.07 -0.40 -13.58
N THR A 239 -18.72 -1.56 -13.64
CA THR A 239 -18.33 -2.63 -14.56
C THR A 239 -18.46 -2.18 -16.01
N SER A 240 -19.53 -1.45 -16.35
CA SER A 240 -19.67 -0.83 -17.68
C SER A 240 -18.55 0.17 -17.97
N GLU A 241 -18.12 0.98 -16.99
CA GLU A 241 -16.98 1.90 -17.13
C GLU A 241 -15.67 1.14 -17.37
N ALA A 242 -15.42 0.05 -16.64
CA ALA A 242 -14.23 -0.77 -16.83
C ALA A 242 -14.19 -1.40 -18.23
N LEU A 243 -15.32 -1.99 -18.66
CA LEU A 243 -15.45 -2.58 -19.99
C LEU A 243 -15.35 -1.53 -21.10
N PHE A 244 -15.93 -0.34 -20.90
CA PHE A 244 -15.79 0.78 -21.82
C PHE A 244 -14.32 1.17 -21.99
N ASN A 245 -13.53 1.27 -20.91
CA ASN A 245 -12.11 1.59 -21.00
C ASN A 245 -11.31 0.52 -21.77
N ILE A 246 -11.69 -0.75 -21.69
CA ILE A 246 -11.05 -1.83 -22.46
C ILE A 246 -11.46 -1.75 -23.94
N LEU A 247 -12.75 -1.57 -24.21
CA LEU A 247 -13.30 -1.44 -25.57
C LEU A 247 -12.78 -0.20 -26.29
N ASP A 248 -12.68 0.93 -25.61
CA ASP A 248 -12.14 2.19 -26.14
C ASP A 248 -10.67 2.00 -26.55
N ASN A 249 -9.88 1.27 -25.78
CA ASN A 249 -8.52 0.89 -26.19
C ASN A 249 -8.55 -0.02 -27.42
N ALA A 250 -9.40 -1.05 -27.45
CA ALA A 250 -9.52 -1.92 -28.61
C ALA A 250 -9.84 -1.12 -29.89
N VAL A 251 -10.77 -0.16 -29.83
CA VAL A 251 -11.11 0.72 -30.97
C VAL A 251 -9.95 1.66 -31.33
N LYS A 252 -9.26 2.25 -30.34
CA LYS A 252 -8.13 3.16 -30.57
C LYS A 252 -6.97 2.47 -31.28
N TYR A 253 -6.60 1.28 -30.85
CA TYR A 253 -5.42 0.55 -31.33
C TYR A 253 -5.69 -0.39 -32.51
N THR A 254 -6.96 -0.58 -32.88
CA THR A 254 -7.35 -1.27 -34.11
C THR A 254 -7.33 -0.31 -35.31
N SER A 255 -6.72 -0.77 -36.39
CA SER A 255 -6.70 -0.08 -37.68
C SER A 255 -8.09 -0.08 -38.35
N ALA A 256 -8.30 0.84 -39.29
CA ALA A 256 -9.56 0.88 -40.03
C ALA A 256 -9.83 -0.44 -40.78
N GLY A 257 -11.09 -0.89 -40.79
CA GLY A 257 -11.49 -2.18 -41.37
C GLY A 257 -11.14 -3.42 -40.53
N GLY A 258 -10.64 -3.23 -39.29
CA GLY A 258 -10.33 -4.33 -38.38
C GLY A 258 -11.57 -4.96 -37.71
N SER A 259 -11.33 -5.77 -36.69
CA SER A 259 -12.42 -6.42 -35.94
C SER A 259 -12.16 -6.45 -34.44
N ILE A 260 -13.25 -6.37 -33.67
CA ILE A 260 -13.30 -6.55 -32.23
C ILE A 260 -14.31 -7.66 -31.93
N GLN A 261 -13.93 -8.61 -31.09
CA GLN A 261 -14.80 -9.68 -30.61
C GLN A 261 -14.93 -9.61 -29.09
N VAL A 262 -16.16 -9.64 -28.59
CA VAL A 262 -16.46 -9.76 -27.17
C VAL A 262 -17.07 -11.13 -26.92
N ARG A 263 -16.48 -11.91 -26.00
CA ARG A 263 -16.97 -13.25 -25.66
C ARG A 263 -17.15 -13.38 -24.17
N VAL A 264 -18.31 -13.85 -23.75
CA VAL A 264 -18.64 -14.11 -22.35
C VAL A 264 -18.72 -15.62 -22.12
N ARG A 265 -18.02 -16.09 -21.08
CA ARG A 265 -18.00 -17.49 -20.67
C ARG A 265 -18.22 -17.60 -19.17
N ASP A 266 -19.22 -18.39 -18.81
CA ASP A 266 -19.51 -18.75 -17.44
C ASP A 266 -18.60 -19.93 -17.02
N TRP A 267 -17.73 -19.71 -16.04
CA TRP A 267 -16.89 -20.76 -15.44
C TRP A 267 -17.32 -21.02 -14.00
N GLU A 268 -16.83 -22.10 -13.37
CA GLU A 268 -17.31 -22.49 -12.03
C GLU A 268 -17.12 -21.45 -10.92
N MET A 269 -16.07 -20.62 -11.02
CA MET A 269 -15.73 -19.62 -9.98
C MET A 269 -15.81 -18.18 -10.48
N TYR A 270 -15.69 -17.96 -11.79
CA TYR A 270 -15.59 -16.64 -12.39
C TYR A 270 -16.39 -16.54 -13.68
N LEU A 271 -16.99 -15.38 -13.90
CA LEU A 271 -17.42 -14.96 -15.21
C LEU A 271 -16.21 -14.39 -15.96
N ARG A 272 -15.90 -14.97 -17.11
CA ARG A 272 -14.82 -14.49 -18.00
C ARG A 272 -15.42 -13.69 -19.16
N ILE A 273 -14.96 -12.46 -19.34
CA ILE A 273 -15.29 -11.59 -20.47
C ILE A 273 -14.00 -11.31 -21.24
N ASP A 274 -13.90 -11.84 -22.45
CA ASP A 274 -12.78 -11.60 -23.35
C ASP A 274 -13.13 -10.49 -24.34
N VAL A 275 -12.26 -9.49 -24.46
CA VAL A 275 -12.29 -8.45 -25.51
C VAL A 275 -11.05 -8.66 -26.37
N THR A 276 -11.24 -9.18 -27.57
CA THR A 276 -10.19 -9.47 -28.55
C THR A 276 -10.23 -8.45 -29.68
N ASP A 277 -9.10 -7.82 -29.97
CA ASP A 277 -8.92 -6.86 -31.06
C ASP A 277 -7.90 -7.38 -32.09
N THR A 278 -8.01 -6.92 -33.34
CA THR A 278 -7.02 -7.17 -34.41
C THR A 278 -6.08 -5.99 -34.60
N GLY A 279 -5.75 -5.27 -33.53
CA GLY A 279 -4.90 -4.11 -33.56
C GLY A 279 -3.41 -4.45 -33.65
N ARG A 280 -2.57 -3.45 -33.35
CA ARG A 280 -1.11 -3.56 -33.45
C ARG A 280 -0.47 -4.57 -32.48
N GLY A 281 -1.20 -5.02 -31.46
CA GLY A 281 -0.68 -5.83 -30.37
C GLY A 281 0.32 -5.09 -29.45
N ILE A 282 0.70 -5.77 -28.38
CA ILE A 282 1.47 -5.24 -27.26
C ILE A 282 2.73 -6.10 -27.06
N PRO A 283 3.94 -5.49 -27.08
CA PRO A 283 5.18 -6.21 -26.78
C PRO A 283 5.14 -6.87 -25.40
N GLU A 284 5.70 -8.07 -25.28
CA GLU A 284 5.70 -8.86 -24.05
C GLU A 284 6.22 -8.09 -22.82
N HIS A 285 7.32 -7.33 -22.99
CA HIS A 285 7.90 -6.52 -21.93
C HIS A 285 7.00 -5.38 -21.43
N SER A 286 6.02 -4.95 -22.23
CA SER A 286 5.08 -3.88 -21.90
C SER A 286 3.78 -4.41 -21.28
N GLN A 287 3.44 -5.69 -21.46
CA GLN A 287 2.15 -6.24 -21.00
C GLN A 287 1.94 -6.13 -19.48
N GLY A 288 3.02 -6.21 -18.69
CA GLY A 288 2.95 -6.00 -17.24
C GLY A 288 2.80 -4.54 -16.81
N THR A 289 3.12 -3.58 -17.69
CA THR A 289 3.16 -2.14 -17.37
C THR A 289 2.01 -1.35 -17.97
N ILE A 290 1.26 -1.88 -18.95
CA ILE A 290 0.12 -1.19 -19.58
C ILE A 290 -0.99 -0.78 -18.60
N PHE A 291 -1.09 -1.47 -17.47
CA PHE A 291 -2.06 -1.17 -16.43
C PHE A 291 -1.55 -0.14 -15.41
N LYS A 292 -0.34 0.40 -15.55
CA LYS A 292 0.15 1.49 -14.68
C LYS A 292 -0.51 2.81 -15.07
N ARG A 293 -0.70 3.69 -14.08
CA ARG A 293 -1.19 5.05 -14.31
C ARG A 293 -0.29 5.78 -15.31
N PHE A 294 -0.90 6.54 -16.21
CA PHE A 294 -0.24 7.38 -17.22
C PHE A 294 0.71 6.63 -18.17
N TYR A 295 0.66 5.30 -18.17
CA TYR A 295 1.46 4.53 -19.11
C TYR A 295 1.00 4.80 -20.54
N ARG A 296 1.96 5.10 -21.41
CA ARG A 296 1.79 5.18 -22.85
C ARG A 296 3.02 4.57 -23.52
N ASP A 297 2.79 3.74 -24.52
CA ASP A 297 3.87 3.23 -25.36
C ASP A 297 4.48 4.39 -26.18
N GLU A 298 5.81 4.54 -26.13
CA GLU A 298 6.54 5.57 -26.88
C GLU A 298 6.33 5.43 -28.39
N ALA A 299 6.09 4.22 -28.89
CA ALA A 299 5.81 3.97 -30.29
C ALA A 299 4.39 4.38 -30.72
N VAL A 300 3.62 5.05 -29.84
CA VAL A 300 2.26 5.52 -30.09
C VAL A 300 2.11 6.98 -29.64
N HIS A 301 2.73 7.90 -30.38
CA HIS A 301 2.55 9.34 -30.17
C HIS A 301 1.26 9.89 -30.79
N ASP A 302 0.81 9.32 -31.91
CA ASP A 302 -0.29 9.88 -32.71
C ASP A 302 -1.70 9.43 -32.28
N ILE A 303 -1.81 8.47 -31.35
CA ILE A 303 -3.10 8.02 -30.83
C ILE A 303 -3.42 8.79 -29.55
N ASP A 304 -4.63 9.31 -29.46
CA ASP A 304 -5.09 10.09 -28.32
C ASP A 304 -5.37 9.21 -27.10
N GLY A 305 -4.76 9.56 -25.96
CA GLY A 305 -4.93 8.88 -24.70
C GLY A 305 -4.08 9.48 -23.57
N VAL A 306 -4.57 9.36 -22.34
CA VAL A 306 -3.89 9.88 -21.13
C VAL A 306 -3.24 8.75 -20.31
N GLY A 307 -3.53 7.49 -20.63
CA GLY A 307 -2.96 6.32 -19.92
C GLY A 307 -3.62 6.02 -18.57
N ILE A 308 -4.82 6.52 -18.31
CA ILE A 308 -5.57 6.24 -17.05
C ILE A 308 -6.56 5.08 -17.23
N GLY A 309 -7.07 4.85 -18.44
CA GLY A 309 -8.23 3.96 -18.68
C GLY A 309 -8.01 2.51 -18.22
N LEU A 310 -6.91 1.86 -18.63
CA LEU A 310 -6.63 0.47 -18.22
C LEU A 310 -6.34 0.34 -16.72
N TYR A 311 -5.70 1.34 -16.13
CA TYR A 311 -5.50 1.39 -14.68
C TYR A 311 -6.86 1.43 -13.97
N LEU A 312 -7.74 2.36 -14.37
CA LEU A 312 -9.07 2.51 -13.80
C LEU A 312 -9.91 1.23 -13.97
N ALA A 313 -9.87 0.60 -15.14
CA ALA A 313 -10.54 -0.68 -15.39
C ALA A 313 -10.04 -1.76 -14.40
N ARG A 314 -8.73 -1.87 -14.21
CA ARG A 314 -8.15 -2.84 -13.28
C ARG A 314 -8.56 -2.57 -11.83
N GLU A 315 -8.53 -1.31 -11.38
CA GLU A 315 -8.95 -0.96 -10.02
C GLU A 315 -10.43 -1.30 -9.78
N ILE A 316 -11.32 -0.94 -10.72
CA ILE A 316 -12.75 -1.25 -10.63
C ILE A 316 -12.97 -2.76 -10.50
N ILE A 317 -12.36 -3.56 -11.37
CA ILE A 317 -12.53 -5.01 -11.35
C ILE A 317 -11.93 -5.61 -10.08
N THR A 318 -10.78 -5.12 -9.63
CA THR A 318 -10.10 -5.58 -8.40
C THR A 318 -10.94 -5.30 -7.15
N MET A 319 -11.56 -4.12 -7.03
CA MET A 319 -12.46 -3.81 -5.92
C MET A 319 -13.72 -4.69 -5.89
N GLN A 320 -14.10 -5.25 -7.04
CA GLN A 320 -15.17 -6.25 -7.12
C GLN A 320 -14.68 -7.67 -6.84
N GLY A 321 -13.40 -7.87 -6.45
CA GLY A 321 -12.81 -9.18 -6.19
C GLY A 321 -12.42 -9.94 -7.47
N GLY A 322 -12.46 -9.27 -8.62
CA GLY A 322 -12.04 -9.81 -9.90
C GLY A 322 -10.58 -9.49 -10.24
N TYR A 323 -10.17 -9.83 -11.46
CA TYR A 323 -8.88 -9.42 -12.02
C TYR A 323 -8.94 -9.31 -13.55
N ILE A 324 -7.92 -8.70 -14.15
CA ILE A 324 -7.78 -8.56 -15.60
C ILE A 324 -6.44 -9.16 -16.04
N THR A 325 -6.46 -9.94 -17.12
CA THR A 325 -5.24 -10.41 -17.81
C THR A 325 -5.20 -9.90 -19.25
N VAL A 326 -4.01 -9.95 -19.85
CA VAL A 326 -3.81 -9.61 -21.24
C VAL A 326 -2.95 -10.69 -21.88
N GLU A 327 -3.34 -11.11 -23.08
CA GLU A 327 -2.54 -11.94 -23.98
C GLU A 327 -2.43 -11.19 -25.30
N SER A 328 -1.22 -10.92 -25.77
CA SER A 328 -1.03 -10.14 -26.99
C SER A 328 0.27 -10.49 -27.70
N LYS A 329 0.27 -10.30 -29.02
CA LYS A 329 1.44 -10.44 -29.86
C LYS A 329 1.47 -9.32 -30.88
N VAL A 330 2.64 -8.72 -31.05
CA VAL A 330 2.83 -7.60 -31.98
C VAL A 330 2.43 -8.01 -33.40
N GLY A 331 1.55 -7.23 -34.01
CA GLY A 331 0.99 -7.46 -35.35
C GLY A 331 -0.21 -8.41 -35.41
N GLU A 332 -0.57 -9.07 -34.31
CA GLU A 332 -1.66 -10.07 -34.25
C GLU A 332 -2.84 -9.64 -33.36
N GLY A 333 -2.75 -8.47 -32.73
CA GLY A 333 -3.79 -7.93 -31.85
C GLY A 333 -3.62 -8.30 -30.37
N SER A 334 -4.67 -8.10 -29.59
CA SER A 334 -4.65 -8.31 -28.14
C SER A 334 -5.96 -8.94 -27.67
N THR A 335 -5.90 -9.70 -26.59
CA THR A 335 -7.06 -10.18 -25.86
C THR A 335 -6.94 -9.75 -24.42
N PHE A 336 -7.87 -8.90 -23.98
CA PHE A 336 -8.04 -8.52 -22.58
C PHE A 336 -9.13 -9.40 -21.97
N SER A 337 -8.80 -10.09 -20.88
CA SER A 337 -9.73 -11.01 -20.21
C SER A 337 -10.07 -10.49 -18.83
N VAL A 338 -11.33 -10.15 -18.60
CA VAL A 338 -11.87 -9.71 -17.32
C VAL A 338 -12.50 -10.90 -16.60
N PHE A 339 -12.14 -11.10 -15.34
CA PHE A 339 -12.66 -12.16 -14.49
C PHE A 339 -13.43 -11.53 -13.33
N LEU A 340 -14.72 -11.82 -13.20
CA LEU A 340 -15.57 -11.40 -12.08
C LEU A 340 -16.03 -12.63 -11.28
N PRO A 341 -15.92 -12.64 -9.95
CA PRO A 341 -16.35 -13.79 -9.16
C PRO A 341 -17.87 -13.98 -9.23
N ILE A 342 -18.33 -15.22 -9.29
CA ILE A 342 -19.77 -15.58 -9.38
C ILE A 342 -20.43 -15.75 -7.99
N LYS A 343 -19.68 -15.60 -6.90
CA LYS A 343 -20.17 -15.76 -5.52
C LYS A 343 -19.71 -14.65 -4.58
#